data_AF-X1IMA7-F1
#
_entry.id   AF-X1IMA7-F1
#
_cell.length_a   1.000
_cell.length_b   1.000
_cell.length_c   1.000
_cell.angle_alpha   90.00
_cell.angle_beta   90.00
_cell.angle_gamma   90.00
#
_symmetry.space_group_name_H-M   'P 1'
#
loop_
_entity.id
_entity.type
_entity.pdbx_description
1 polymer ?
#
loop_
_entity_poly.entity_id
_entity_poly.type
_entity_poly.pdbx_seq_one_letter_code
_entity_poly.pdbx_strand_id
1 'polypeptide(L)'
;MVYWNDNGGFTNWSKRTASTLTNIVDFAVLDYSTVYALDDNGDVARSDHNGSRWLSAEDSKVDAGHTIAVLGDYVLVGGAEGSVGYSDDGADSFSRLGDKGTLTNNVHVAFDSYFGDNDTVYAAVADFELEEEAGGIYRWVIDDSTSWKDLKARGKEEVGTTEPDNNGLPIYAYYNYYGIVLDNADGNPMTDEDTGGVLYAVYDYYYDDNVSVFYTGMARLLDPCTSPSAAKWDYLINGVPAEETFFDAEPSALRICDSGNSLLWAINTYG
;
A
#
# COMPACT_ATOMS: atom_id res chain seq x y z
N MET A 1 -19.56 4.78 -3.40
CA MET A 1 -20.61 3.76 -3.13
C MET A 1 -19.96 2.39 -3.14
N VAL A 2 -20.49 1.38 -2.45
CA VAL A 2 -19.97 0.01 -2.53
C VAL A 2 -21.02 -0.96 -3.09
N TYR A 3 -20.58 -2.09 -3.63
CA TYR A 3 -21.46 -3.11 -4.19
C TYR A 3 -21.23 -4.43 -3.46
N TRP A 4 -22.33 -5.05 -3.02
CA TRP A 4 -22.29 -6.30 -2.27
C TRP A 4 -22.96 -7.42 -3.04
N ASN A 5 -22.43 -8.63 -2.87
CA ASN A 5 -22.94 -9.84 -3.47
C ASN A 5 -22.71 -11.03 -2.54
N ASP A 6 -23.72 -11.88 -2.35
CA ASP A 6 -23.68 -13.09 -1.52
C ASP A 6 -23.48 -14.39 -2.30
N ASN A 7 -23.26 -14.30 -3.61
CA ASN A 7 -23.13 -15.45 -4.51
C ASN A 7 -21.80 -15.49 -5.26
N GLY A 8 -20.72 -14.97 -4.68
CA GLY A 8 -19.39 -15.06 -5.29
C GLY A 8 -19.23 -14.23 -6.57
N GLY A 9 -20.03 -13.18 -6.72
CA GLY A 9 -19.98 -12.22 -7.81
C GLY A 9 -20.75 -12.60 -9.07
N PHE A 10 -21.44 -13.75 -9.09
CA PHE A 10 -22.08 -14.26 -10.32
C PHE A 10 -23.27 -13.43 -10.81
N THR A 11 -24.19 -13.00 -9.94
CA THR A 11 -25.40 -12.23 -10.31
C THR A 11 -25.96 -11.41 -9.15
N ASN A 12 -26.85 -10.43 -9.39
CA ASN A 12 -27.61 -9.70 -8.35
C ASN A 12 -26.77 -8.86 -7.37
N TRP A 13 -25.93 -7.97 -7.90
CA TRP A 13 -25.20 -7.00 -7.09
C TRP A 13 -26.14 -6.00 -6.42
N SER A 14 -26.04 -5.88 -5.10
CA SER A 14 -26.78 -4.91 -4.30
C SER A 14 -25.97 -3.63 -4.13
N LYS A 15 -26.52 -2.52 -4.60
CA LYS A 15 -25.96 -1.19 -4.37
C LYS A 15 -26.07 -0.82 -2.89
N ARG A 16 -24.96 -0.43 -2.26
CA ARG A 16 -24.86 -0.04 -0.85
C ARG A 16 -24.32 1.38 -0.75
N THR A 17 -25.11 2.27 -0.14
CA THR A 17 -24.80 3.71 -0.09
C THR A 17 -24.37 4.09 1.32
N ALA A 18 -23.11 4.49 1.48
CA ALA A 18 -22.64 5.18 2.68
C ALA A 18 -23.03 6.65 2.56
N SER A 19 -24.18 7.04 3.12
CA SER A 19 -24.66 8.44 3.03
C SER A 19 -23.88 9.41 3.92
N THR A 20 -23.04 8.88 4.80
CA THR A 20 -22.10 9.63 5.64
C THR A 20 -20.82 10.01 4.89
N LEU A 21 -20.61 9.43 3.71
CA LEU A 21 -19.44 9.65 2.85
C LEU A 21 -19.88 10.31 1.53
N THR A 22 -18.97 11.04 0.90
CA THR A 22 -19.14 11.77 -0.36
C THR A 22 -18.52 11.07 -1.56
N ASN A 23 -17.25 10.69 -1.47
CA ASN A 23 -16.49 10.10 -2.56
C ASN A 23 -15.57 8.99 -2.03
N ILE A 24 -16.06 7.76 -2.08
CA ILE A 24 -15.29 6.60 -1.61
C ILE A 24 -14.13 6.34 -2.56
N VAL A 25 -12.90 6.39 -2.04
CA VAL A 25 -11.65 6.13 -2.77
C VAL A 25 -11.14 4.70 -2.56
N ASP A 26 -11.40 4.12 -1.38
CA ASP A 26 -11.02 2.74 -1.08
C ASP A 26 -11.97 2.10 -0.05
N PHE A 27 -11.94 0.78 0.08
CA PHE A 27 -12.70 0.06 1.09
C PHE A 27 -12.02 -1.25 1.49
N ALA A 28 -12.17 -1.63 2.76
CA ALA A 28 -11.62 -2.85 3.31
C ALA A 28 -12.72 -3.72 3.93
N VAL A 29 -12.67 -5.02 3.68
CA VAL A 29 -13.62 -6.01 4.19
C VAL A 29 -12.95 -6.80 5.30
N LEU A 30 -13.45 -6.67 6.52
CA LEU A 30 -12.94 -7.42 7.67
C LEU A 30 -13.56 -8.82 7.73
N ASP A 31 -14.88 -8.91 7.55
CA ASP A 31 -15.62 -10.16 7.55
C ASP A 31 -16.89 -10.07 6.68
N TYR A 32 -17.74 -11.10 6.73
CA TYR A 32 -18.97 -11.18 5.93
C TYR A 32 -19.92 -9.97 6.10
N SER A 33 -19.99 -9.45 7.32
CA SER A 33 -20.85 -8.33 7.71
C SER A 33 -20.10 -7.01 7.78
N THR A 34 -18.82 -7.03 8.13
CA THR A 34 -18.06 -5.83 8.48
C THR A 34 -17.25 -5.31 7.30
N VAL A 35 -17.55 -4.08 6.88
CA VAL A 35 -16.85 -3.36 5.82
C VAL A 35 -16.59 -1.93 6.24
N TYR A 36 -15.42 -1.44 5.88
CA TYR A 36 -14.96 -0.06 6.09
C TYR A 36 -14.83 0.61 4.73
N ALA A 37 -15.25 1.86 4.62
CA ALA A 37 -15.06 2.67 3.42
C ALA A 37 -14.32 3.95 3.79
N LEU A 38 -13.37 4.34 2.94
CA LEU A 38 -12.56 5.54 3.04
C LEU A 38 -13.00 6.55 1.98
N ASP A 39 -13.19 7.80 2.39
CA ASP A 39 -13.52 8.92 1.53
C ASP A 39 -12.26 9.68 1.06
N ASP A 40 -12.38 10.44 -0.02
CA ASP A 40 -11.28 11.24 -0.57
C ASP A 40 -10.78 12.32 0.41
N ASN A 41 -11.63 12.77 1.33
CA ASN A 41 -11.29 13.73 2.37
C ASN A 41 -10.65 13.11 3.62
N GLY A 42 -10.43 11.79 3.65
CA GLY A 42 -9.85 11.07 4.79
C GLY A 42 -10.85 10.58 5.85
N ASP A 43 -12.15 10.81 5.67
CA ASP A 43 -13.16 10.27 6.57
C ASP A 43 -13.38 8.76 6.33
N VAL A 44 -13.51 7.99 7.42
CA VAL A 44 -13.79 6.55 7.38
C VAL A 44 -15.17 6.26 7.95
N ALA A 45 -15.96 5.43 7.26
CA ALA A 45 -17.20 4.89 7.80
C ALA A 45 -17.17 3.36 7.88
N ARG A 46 -17.60 2.81 9.01
CA ARG A 46 -17.80 1.36 9.22
C ARG A 46 -19.26 0.95 9.00
N SER A 47 -19.46 -0.26 8.52
CA SER A 47 -20.75 -0.94 8.47
C SER A 47 -20.61 -2.36 8.99
N ASP A 48 -21.40 -2.74 10.00
CA ASP A 48 -21.53 -4.12 10.49
C ASP A 48 -22.67 -4.90 9.79
N HIS A 49 -23.18 -4.37 8.68
CA HIS A 49 -24.35 -4.91 7.98
C HIS A 49 -24.13 -4.98 6.47
N ASN A 50 -22.97 -5.45 6.01
CA ASN A 50 -22.57 -5.64 4.61
C ASN A 50 -22.85 -4.42 3.69
N GLY A 51 -22.61 -3.22 4.24
CA GLY A 51 -22.83 -1.93 3.60
C GLY A 51 -24.30 -1.48 3.56
N SER A 52 -25.24 -2.24 4.11
CA SER A 52 -26.66 -1.85 4.14
C SER A 52 -26.99 -0.78 5.16
N ARG A 53 -26.17 -0.64 6.21
CA ARG A 53 -26.25 0.42 7.22
C ARG A 53 -24.85 0.83 7.65
N TRP A 54 -24.58 2.13 7.60
CA TRP A 54 -23.30 2.72 7.96
C TRP A 54 -23.42 3.46 9.30
N LEU A 55 -22.35 3.41 10.08
CA LEU A 55 -22.15 4.26 11.24
C LEU A 55 -21.76 5.68 10.80
N SER A 56 -21.62 6.58 11.77
CA SER A 56 -21.04 7.91 11.51
C SER A 56 -19.65 7.76 10.88
N ALA A 57 -19.29 8.73 10.04
CA ALA A 57 -17.94 8.81 9.52
C ALA A 57 -17.04 9.49 10.55
N GLU A 58 -15.81 9.01 10.69
CA GLU A 58 -14.80 9.52 11.61
C GLU A 58 -13.56 9.97 10.84
N ASP A 59 -13.00 11.12 11.22
CA ASP A 59 -11.79 11.70 10.63
C ASP A 59 -10.57 10.85 10.98
N SER A 60 -9.96 10.22 9.96
CA SER A 60 -8.84 9.30 10.13
C SER A 60 -7.50 9.97 10.39
N LYS A 61 -7.48 11.31 10.49
CA LYS A 61 -6.28 12.14 10.63
C LYS A 61 -5.36 12.14 9.42
N VAL A 62 -5.80 11.68 8.25
CA VAL A 62 -5.14 11.97 6.97
C VAL A 62 -5.87 13.14 6.29
N ASP A 63 -5.17 13.93 5.50
CA ASP A 63 -5.76 15.13 4.87
C ASP A 63 -6.56 14.81 3.60
N ALA A 64 -6.14 13.76 2.90
CA ALA A 64 -6.85 13.18 1.76
C ALA A 64 -6.68 11.66 1.83
N GLY A 65 -7.77 10.90 1.68
CA GLY A 65 -7.74 9.44 1.74
C GLY A 65 -7.14 8.81 0.50
N HIS A 66 -6.38 7.72 0.66
CA HIS A 66 -5.80 6.97 -0.45
C HIS A 66 -5.98 5.46 -0.32
N THR A 67 -5.57 4.86 0.80
CA THR A 67 -5.72 3.43 1.06
C THR A 67 -6.25 3.12 2.45
N ILE A 68 -6.92 1.98 2.61
CA ILE A 68 -7.37 1.47 3.90
C ILE A 68 -7.07 -0.01 4.09
N ALA A 69 -6.55 -0.39 5.26
CA ALA A 69 -6.34 -1.77 5.67
C ALA A 69 -6.98 -2.02 7.04
N VAL A 70 -7.51 -3.23 7.27
CA VAL A 70 -8.21 -3.60 8.51
C VAL A 70 -7.75 -4.97 9.00
N LEU A 71 -7.57 -5.08 10.32
CA LEU A 71 -7.19 -6.32 11.01
C LEU A 71 -7.83 -6.35 12.40
N GLY A 72 -8.87 -7.16 12.61
CA GLY A 72 -9.62 -7.14 13.86
C GLY A 72 -10.22 -5.75 14.15
N ASP A 73 -9.90 -5.20 15.31
CA ASP A 73 -10.30 -3.84 15.70
C ASP A 73 -9.31 -2.77 15.19
N TYR A 74 -8.22 -3.16 14.54
CA TYR A 74 -7.20 -2.23 14.04
C TYR A 74 -7.53 -1.76 12.62
N VAL A 75 -7.35 -0.47 12.38
CA VAL A 75 -7.54 0.16 11.06
C VAL A 75 -6.36 1.07 10.74
N LEU A 76 -5.79 0.91 9.55
CA LEU A 76 -4.80 1.82 8.98
C LEU A 76 -5.40 2.56 7.81
N VAL A 77 -5.09 3.85 7.70
CA VAL A 77 -5.43 4.68 6.55
C VAL A 77 -4.17 5.34 6.01
N GLY A 78 -3.83 5.08 4.76
CA GLY A 78 -2.82 5.83 4.02
C GLY A 78 -3.46 7.04 3.33
N GLY A 79 -2.82 8.19 3.42
CA GLY A 79 -3.28 9.41 2.76
C GLY A 79 -2.55 9.70 1.45
N ALA A 80 -3.14 10.58 0.63
CA ALA A 80 -2.56 11.06 -0.63
C ALA A 80 -1.54 12.20 -0.45
N GLU A 81 -1.32 12.63 0.80
CA GLU A 81 -0.35 13.68 1.19
C GLU A 81 0.63 13.17 2.26
N GLY A 82 1.03 11.89 2.20
CA GLY A 82 2.13 11.38 3.01
C GLY A 82 1.82 11.20 4.51
N SER A 83 0.55 11.11 4.88
CA SER A 83 0.12 10.89 6.26
C SER A 83 -0.47 9.49 6.43
N VAL A 84 -0.34 8.93 7.63
CA VAL A 84 -0.94 7.64 8.00
C VAL A 84 -1.79 7.80 9.26
N GLY A 85 -3.05 7.38 9.18
CA GLY A 85 -3.98 7.26 10.29
C GLY A 85 -3.99 5.85 10.86
N TYR A 86 -4.17 5.75 12.18
CA TYR A 86 -4.27 4.48 12.91
C TYR A 86 -5.39 4.53 13.95
N SER A 87 -6.19 3.47 13.99
CA SER A 87 -7.23 3.20 14.98
C SER A 87 -7.01 1.81 15.56
N ASP A 88 -7.25 1.67 16.86
CA ASP A 88 -7.26 0.42 17.63
C ASP A 88 -8.64 0.08 18.22
N ASP A 89 -9.68 0.80 17.77
CA ASP A 89 -11.06 0.73 18.29
C ASP A 89 -12.12 0.54 17.18
N GLY A 90 -11.70 0.00 16.04
CA GLY A 90 -12.57 -0.31 14.91
C GLY A 90 -13.09 0.93 14.21
N ALA A 91 -12.23 1.94 14.05
CA ALA A 91 -12.52 3.25 13.48
C ALA A 91 -13.52 4.09 14.30
N ASP A 92 -13.62 3.88 15.61
CA ASP A 92 -14.38 4.78 16.50
C ASP A 92 -13.56 6.05 16.82
N SER A 93 -12.22 5.99 16.76
CA SER A 93 -11.32 7.13 16.80
C SER A 93 -9.99 6.85 16.09
N PHE A 94 -9.27 7.90 15.69
CA PHE A 94 -7.97 7.79 15.01
C PHE A 94 -6.90 8.70 15.61
N SER A 95 -5.67 8.20 15.53
CA SER A 95 -4.42 8.92 15.77
C SER A 95 -3.58 8.94 14.48
N ARG A 96 -2.61 9.86 14.40
CA ARG A 96 -1.66 9.93 13.27
C ARG A 96 -0.36 9.22 13.64
N LEU A 97 0.17 8.41 12.73
CA LEU A 97 1.50 7.80 12.87
C LEU A 97 2.56 8.73 12.28
N GLY A 98 3.29 9.42 13.17
CA GLY A 98 4.27 10.44 12.81
C GLY A 98 3.66 11.82 12.55
N ASP A 99 4.53 12.77 12.22
CA ASP A 99 4.11 14.15 11.90
C ASP A 99 3.49 14.23 10.49
N LYS A 100 2.65 15.24 10.27
CA LYS A 100 2.07 15.52 8.95
C LYS A 100 3.18 15.70 7.90
N GLY A 101 3.06 14.98 6.77
CA GLY A 101 4.01 15.06 5.67
C GLY A 101 5.38 14.46 5.97
N THR A 102 5.47 13.54 6.95
CA THR A 102 6.72 12.78 7.20
C THR A 102 7.03 11.82 6.04
N LEU A 103 6.00 11.28 5.40
CA LEU A 103 6.10 10.61 4.11
C LEU A 103 5.66 11.60 3.01
N THR A 104 5.81 11.21 1.75
CA THR A 104 5.33 11.99 0.61
C THR A 104 4.12 11.33 -0.05
N ASN A 105 3.31 12.14 -0.74
CA ASN A 105 2.32 11.71 -1.73
C ASN A 105 1.46 10.50 -1.34
N ASN A 106 1.25 9.56 -2.27
CA ASN A 106 0.30 8.47 -2.15
C ASN A 106 0.84 7.35 -1.26
N VAL A 107 0.18 7.13 -0.11
CA VAL A 107 0.60 6.13 0.87
C VAL A 107 -0.30 4.88 0.81
N HIS A 108 0.33 3.71 0.64
CA HIS A 108 -0.26 2.39 0.73
C HIS A 108 0.15 1.71 2.03
N VAL A 109 -0.82 1.25 2.83
CA VAL A 109 -0.56 0.73 4.18
C VAL A 109 -0.80 -0.78 4.29
N ALA A 110 -0.04 -1.44 5.16
CA ALA A 110 -0.28 -2.84 5.53
C ALA A 110 0.13 -3.13 6.99
N PHE A 111 -0.57 -4.07 7.60
CA PHE A 111 -0.18 -4.68 8.87
C PHE A 111 0.87 -5.76 8.64
N ASP A 112 1.80 -5.93 9.59
CA ASP A 112 2.66 -7.11 9.61
C ASP A 112 1.83 -8.40 9.83
N SER A 113 2.28 -9.52 9.29
CA SER A 113 1.59 -10.80 9.49
C SER A 113 1.56 -11.26 10.96
N TYR A 114 2.50 -10.78 11.77
CA TYR A 114 2.58 -10.97 13.22
C TYR A 114 2.23 -9.69 13.99
N PHE A 115 1.41 -8.80 13.42
CA PHE A 115 1.04 -7.53 14.04
C PHE A 115 0.55 -7.68 15.48
N GLY A 116 -0.21 -8.74 15.78
CA GLY A 116 -0.70 -9.01 17.14
C GLY A 116 0.40 -9.31 18.18
N ASP A 117 1.62 -9.59 17.74
CA ASP A 117 2.79 -9.89 18.58
C ASP A 117 3.88 -8.80 18.51
N ASN A 118 4.03 -8.13 17.35
CA ASN A 118 5.13 -7.18 17.10
C ASN A 118 4.70 -5.73 16.85
N ASP A 119 3.39 -5.45 16.83
CA ASP A 119 2.82 -4.12 16.66
C ASP A 119 3.36 -3.35 15.43
N THR A 120 3.80 -4.08 14.40
CA THR A 120 4.52 -3.49 13.26
C THR A 120 3.60 -3.27 12.06
N VAL A 121 3.71 -2.09 11.45
CA VAL A 121 2.98 -1.69 10.24
C VAL A 121 3.93 -1.09 9.22
N TYR A 122 3.49 -1.08 7.96
CA TYR A 122 4.29 -0.63 6.84
C TYR A 122 3.54 0.37 5.96
N ALA A 123 4.31 1.26 5.36
CA ALA A 123 3.85 2.23 4.39
C ALA A 123 4.72 2.14 3.13
N ALA A 124 4.10 1.89 1.98
CA ALA A 124 4.68 2.04 0.65
C ALA A 124 4.24 3.38 0.07
N VAL A 125 5.17 4.10 -0.55
CA VAL A 125 4.95 5.46 -1.04
C VAL A 125 5.17 5.52 -2.55
N ALA A 126 4.24 6.15 -3.25
CA ALA A 126 4.38 6.55 -4.64
C ALA A 126 4.52 8.08 -4.73
N ASP A 127 5.60 8.54 -5.37
CA ASP A 127 5.96 9.95 -5.47
C ASP A 127 6.08 10.40 -6.94
N PHE A 128 5.07 11.15 -7.39
CA PHE A 128 4.97 11.60 -8.78
C PHE A 128 5.61 12.98 -9.03
N GLU A 129 6.11 13.66 -7.99
CA GLU A 129 6.74 14.95 -8.18
C GLU A 129 8.18 14.75 -8.67
N LEU A 130 8.31 14.76 -10.01
CA LEU A 130 9.47 14.50 -10.87
C LEU A 130 10.82 15.13 -10.48
N GLU A 131 10.91 15.92 -9.42
CA GLU A 131 12.04 16.83 -9.23
C GLU A 131 12.99 16.44 -8.08
N GLU A 132 12.54 15.91 -6.93
CA GLU A 132 13.49 15.68 -5.81
C GLU A 132 13.27 14.46 -4.90
N GLU A 133 12.04 13.94 -4.78
CA GLU A 133 11.76 12.82 -3.87
C GLU A 133 11.22 11.61 -4.63
N ALA A 134 11.72 10.43 -4.28
CA ALA A 134 11.24 9.19 -4.87
C ALA A 134 10.46 8.43 -3.81
N GLY A 135 9.61 7.51 -4.27
CA GLY A 135 8.91 6.58 -3.40
C GLY A 135 9.84 5.76 -2.51
N GLY A 136 9.25 5.02 -1.61
CA GLY A 136 9.98 4.21 -0.65
C GLY A 136 9.07 3.30 0.14
N ILE A 137 9.67 2.45 0.97
CA ILE A 137 8.94 1.58 1.89
C ILE A 137 9.46 1.82 3.29
N TYR A 138 8.54 2.04 4.21
CA TYR A 138 8.80 2.48 5.56
C TYR A 138 8.10 1.58 6.56
N ARG A 139 8.66 1.52 7.77
CA ARG A 139 8.14 0.75 8.90
C ARG A 139 7.83 1.66 10.07
N TRP A 140 6.76 1.34 10.78
CA TRP A 140 6.41 1.90 12.08
C TRP A 140 6.08 0.78 13.05
N VAL A 141 6.48 0.94 14.31
CA VAL A 141 6.12 0.07 15.43
C VAL A 141 5.23 0.88 16.37
N ILE A 142 3.98 0.46 16.58
CA ILE A 142 3.02 1.18 17.43
C ILE A 142 3.63 1.37 18.83
N ASP A 143 3.40 2.54 19.41
CA ASP A 143 3.91 2.98 20.72
C ASP A 143 5.44 3.06 20.92
N ASP A 144 6.26 2.47 20.05
CA ASP A 144 7.74 2.54 20.12
C ASP A 144 8.33 3.55 19.13
N SER A 145 7.76 3.65 17.93
CA SER A 145 8.27 4.54 16.89
C SER A 145 7.92 6.01 17.15
N THR A 146 8.88 6.88 16.85
CA THR A 146 8.70 8.34 16.84
C THR A 146 8.87 8.94 15.44
N SER A 147 9.30 8.12 14.47
CA SER A 147 9.45 8.48 13.06
C SER A 147 9.40 7.21 12.21
N TRP A 148 8.97 7.35 10.95
CA TRP A 148 8.95 6.26 10.00
C TRP A 148 10.37 5.79 9.65
N LYS A 149 10.62 4.49 9.81
CA LYS A 149 11.91 3.88 9.51
C LYS A 149 11.97 3.46 8.04
N ASP A 150 12.79 4.15 7.25
CA ASP A 150 13.09 3.78 5.87
C ASP A 150 13.75 2.39 5.78
N LEU A 151 13.12 1.47 5.03
CA LEU A 151 13.57 0.10 4.80
C LEU A 151 14.57 -0.06 3.66
N LYS A 152 14.97 1.05 3.03
CA LYS A 152 15.96 1.09 1.94
C LYS A 152 15.54 0.34 0.69
N ALA A 153 14.24 0.36 0.39
CA ALA A 153 13.75 0.03 -0.94
C ALA A 153 14.31 1.04 -1.96
N ARG A 154 14.38 0.68 -3.24
CA ARG A 154 14.83 1.59 -4.30
C ARG A 154 13.85 2.75 -4.37
N GLY A 155 14.38 3.97 -4.28
CA GLY A 155 13.64 5.21 -4.52
C GLY A 155 14.17 5.89 -5.77
N LYS A 156 15.26 6.67 -5.62
CA LYS A 156 16.00 7.27 -6.73
C LYS A 156 17.33 6.54 -6.94
N GLU A 157 17.57 6.00 -8.13
CA GLU A 157 18.79 5.26 -8.46
C GLU A 157 19.44 5.83 -9.72
N GLU A 158 20.74 6.13 -9.68
CA GLU A 158 21.49 6.47 -10.89
C GLU A 158 21.73 5.20 -11.71
N VAL A 159 21.17 5.13 -12.91
CA VAL A 159 21.24 3.93 -13.77
C VAL A 159 22.22 4.05 -14.92
N GLY A 160 22.78 5.24 -15.11
CA GLY A 160 23.82 5.48 -16.10
C GLY A 160 23.97 6.96 -16.42
N THR A 161 24.67 7.21 -17.52
CA THR A 161 24.81 8.53 -18.14
C THR A 161 24.35 8.41 -19.59
N THR A 162 23.62 9.39 -20.10
CA THR A 162 23.12 9.32 -21.49
C THR A 162 24.25 9.26 -22.52
N GLU A 163 23.92 8.76 -23.72
CA GLU A 163 24.64 9.01 -24.98
C GLU A 163 24.78 10.56 -25.25
N PRO A 164 25.59 11.00 -26.24
CA PRO A 164 26.13 12.37 -26.34
C PRO A 164 25.14 13.54 -26.46
N ASP A 165 23.84 13.29 -26.66
CA ASP A 165 22.82 14.29 -26.96
C ASP A 165 22.17 14.95 -25.73
N ASN A 166 22.31 14.35 -24.53
CA ASN A 166 21.79 14.89 -23.26
C ASN A 166 22.87 15.53 -22.36
N ASN A 167 23.92 16.11 -22.97
CA ASN A 167 24.99 16.87 -22.30
C ASN A 167 25.80 16.12 -21.22
N GLY A 168 25.68 14.79 -21.12
CA GLY A 168 26.40 13.98 -20.13
C GLY A 168 25.84 14.06 -18.71
N LEU A 169 24.56 14.38 -18.57
CA LEU A 169 23.87 14.33 -17.27
C LEU A 169 23.59 12.86 -16.87
N PRO A 170 23.57 12.56 -15.55
CA PRO A 170 23.17 11.25 -15.06
C PRO A 170 21.68 10.99 -15.35
N ILE A 171 21.35 9.73 -15.67
CA ILE A 171 19.97 9.24 -15.78
C ILE A 171 19.60 8.63 -14.44
N TYR A 172 18.46 9.06 -13.90
CA TYR A 172 17.89 8.47 -12.69
C TYR A 172 16.66 7.63 -13.02
N ALA A 173 16.54 6.50 -12.34
CA ALA A 173 15.30 5.76 -12.20
C ALA A 173 14.58 6.20 -10.92
N TYR A 174 13.29 6.47 -11.01
CA TYR A 174 12.42 6.85 -9.89
C TYR A 174 11.36 5.77 -9.70
N TYR A 175 11.34 5.15 -8.52
CA TYR A 175 10.45 4.04 -8.18
C TYR A 175 9.26 4.53 -7.34
N ASN A 176 8.06 4.12 -7.72
CA ASN A 176 6.81 4.42 -7.01
C ASN A 176 6.12 3.14 -6.58
N TYR A 177 5.73 3.03 -5.31
CA TYR A 177 5.12 1.82 -4.77
C TYR A 177 3.61 2.00 -4.54
N TYR A 178 2.80 1.20 -5.23
CA TYR A 178 1.32 1.36 -5.30
C TYR A 178 0.52 0.30 -4.57
N GLY A 179 1.17 -0.59 -3.85
CA GLY A 179 0.51 -1.69 -3.17
C GLY A 179 1.50 -2.43 -2.33
N ILE A 180 1.10 -2.78 -1.11
CA ILE A 180 1.93 -3.47 -0.13
C ILE A 180 1.10 -4.53 0.57
N VAL A 181 1.71 -5.69 0.80
CA VAL A 181 1.09 -6.78 1.55
C VAL A 181 2.15 -7.58 2.28
N LEU A 182 1.80 -8.06 3.46
CA LEU A 182 2.54 -9.09 4.17
C LEU A 182 1.68 -10.34 4.22
N ASP A 183 2.23 -11.44 3.72
CA ASP A 183 1.51 -12.70 3.59
C ASP A 183 2.50 -13.87 3.78
N ASN A 184 1.96 -15.09 3.78
CA ASN A 184 2.73 -16.34 3.86
C ASN A 184 3.51 -16.50 5.17
N ALA A 185 2.99 -15.97 6.29
CA ALA A 185 3.51 -16.25 7.64
C ALA A 185 3.21 -17.70 8.06
N ASP A 186 2.01 -18.20 7.71
CA ASP A 186 1.62 -19.57 8.01
C ASP A 186 2.40 -20.56 7.13
N GLY A 187 3.33 -21.29 7.73
CA GLY A 187 4.08 -22.35 7.07
C GLY A 187 5.42 -21.92 6.46
N ASN A 188 5.81 -20.65 6.59
CA ASN A 188 7.16 -20.21 6.28
C ASN A 188 8.04 -20.30 7.53
N PRO A 189 8.98 -21.27 7.62
CA PRO A 189 9.81 -21.44 8.82
C PRO A 189 10.89 -20.35 8.99
N MET A 190 10.94 -19.37 8.07
CA MET A 190 11.89 -18.25 8.09
C MET A 190 11.26 -16.95 8.60
N THR A 191 9.99 -16.97 9.00
CA THR A 191 9.28 -15.80 9.54
C THR A 191 8.77 -16.09 10.95
N ASP A 192 8.79 -15.07 11.79
CA ASP A 192 8.35 -15.02 13.18
C ASP A 192 8.09 -13.55 13.59
N GLU A 193 7.68 -13.30 14.82
CA GLU A 193 7.41 -11.96 15.35
C GLU A 193 8.64 -11.02 15.27
N ASP A 194 9.85 -11.56 15.41
CA ASP A 194 11.11 -10.81 15.39
C ASP A 194 11.55 -10.42 13.96
N THR A 195 11.22 -11.26 12.98
CA THR A 195 11.58 -11.06 11.57
C THR A 195 10.47 -10.39 10.77
N GLY A 196 9.21 -10.53 11.21
CA GLY A 196 8.01 -10.11 10.49
C GLY A 196 7.58 -11.12 9.43
N GLY A 197 6.48 -10.82 8.75
CA GLY A 197 6.04 -11.57 7.57
C GLY A 197 6.95 -11.34 6.36
N VAL A 198 6.67 -11.99 5.22
CA VAL A 198 7.35 -11.63 3.96
C VAL A 198 6.63 -10.43 3.36
N LEU A 199 7.35 -9.32 3.21
CA LEU A 199 6.81 -8.08 2.66
C LEU A 199 6.96 -8.08 1.14
N TYR A 200 5.85 -7.83 0.46
CA TYR A 200 5.78 -7.63 -0.98
C TYR A 200 5.21 -6.26 -1.28
N ALA A 201 5.80 -5.58 -2.26
CA ALA A 201 5.25 -4.34 -2.79
C ALA A 201 5.37 -4.31 -4.31
N VAL A 202 4.33 -3.84 -4.97
CA VAL A 202 4.38 -3.60 -6.42
C VAL A 202 4.81 -2.18 -6.69
N TYR A 203 5.57 -1.99 -7.75
CA TYR A 203 6.06 -0.68 -8.14
C TYR A 203 5.96 -0.46 -9.64
N ASP A 204 5.91 0.81 -10.03
CA ASP A 204 6.44 1.25 -11.30
C ASP A 204 7.76 1.99 -11.11
N TYR A 205 8.49 2.17 -12.20
CA TYR A 205 9.54 3.16 -12.27
C TYR A 205 9.68 3.71 -13.68
N TYR A 206 10.19 4.93 -13.78
CA TYR A 206 10.50 5.59 -15.04
C TYR A 206 11.91 6.20 -15.00
N TYR A 207 12.46 6.48 -16.19
CA TYR A 207 13.72 7.19 -16.34
C TYR A 207 13.50 8.68 -16.58
N ASP A 208 14.34 9.51 -15.98
CA ASP A 208 14.42 10.95 -16.28
C ASP A 208 15.33 11.20 -17.48
N ASP A 209 14.89 10.73 -18.66
CA ASP A 209 15.65 10.83 -19.92
C ASP A 209 14.86 11.47 -21.08
N ASN A 210 13.78 12.20 -20.75
CA ASN A 210 12.80 12.79 -21.69
C ASN A 210 11.92 11.78 -22.45
N VAL A 211 12.02 10.48 -22.16
CA VAL A 211 11.11 9.46 -22.67
C VAL A 211 10.44 8.80 -21.48
N SER A 212 9.19 9.16 -21.19
CA SER A 212 8.41 8.55 -20.09
C SER A 212 8.05 7.10 -20.42
N VAL A 213 9.03 6.20 -20.41
CA VAL A 213 8.82 4.75 -20.47
C VAL A 213 8.68 4.25 -19.05
N PHE A 214 7.54 3.63 -18.77
CA PHE A 214 7.26 3.03 -17.48
C PHE A 214 7.55 1.54 -17.50
N TYR A 215 8.18 1.09 -16.44
CA TYR A 215 8.44 -0.32 -16.16
C TYR A 215 7.75 -0.67 -14.85
N THR A 216 7.38 -1.94 -14.69
CA THR A 216 6.76 -2.42 -13.45
C THR A 216 7.50 -3.61 -12.87
N GLY A 217 7.27 -3.86 -11.59
CA GLY A 217 7.77 -5.06 -10.95
C GLY A 217 7.22 -5.24 -9.55
N MET A 218 7.80 -6.22 -8.86
CA MET A 218 7.52 -6.51 -7.46
C MET A 218 8.81 -6.51 -6.66
N ALA A 219 8.84 -5.79 -5.55
CA ALA A 219 9.90 -5.82 -4.57
C ALA A 219 9.49 -6.76 -3.43
N ARG A 220 10.44 -7.53 -2.92
CA ARG A 220 10.25 -8.44 -1.79
C ARG A 220 11.33 -8.23 -0.73
N LEU A 221 10.93 -8.25 0.54
CA LEU A 221 11.83 -8.28 1.69
C LEU A 221 11.43 -9.42 2.63
N LEU A 222 12.38 -10.29 2.97
CA LEU A 222 12.11 -11.53 3.72
C LEU A 222 12.08 -11.33 5.26
N ASP A 223 12.69 -10.27 5.77
CA ASP A 223 12.85 -10.02 7.21
C ASP A 223 12.64 -8.54 7.59
N PRO A 224 11.46 -7.95 7.26
CA PRO A 224 11.21 -6.51 7.31
C PRO A 224 11.26 -5.90 8.73
N CYS A 225 11.16 -6.68 9.80
CA CYS A 225 11.34 -6.22 11.18
C CYS A 225 12.81 -6.05 11.59
N THR A 226 13.75 -6.63 10.84
CA THR A 226 15.17 -6.57 11.15
C THR A 226 15.85 -5.31 10.60
N SER A 227 17.19 -5.22 10.72
CA SER A 227 17.96 -4.05 10.25
C SER A 227 17.82 -3.86 8.73
N PRO A 228 17.39 -2.66 8.27
CA PRO A 228 17.12 -2.41 6.86
C PRO A 228 18.41 -2.30 6.05
N SER A 229 18.38 -2.81 4.81
CA SER A 229 19.50 -2.75 3.87
C SER A 229 19.00 -2.90 2.45
N ALA A 230 19.48 -2.03 1.54
CA ALA A 230 19.16 -2.10 0.12
C ALA A 230 19.54 -3.46 -0.50
N ALA A 231 20.59 -4.11 0.01
CA ALA A 231 21.07 -5.39 -0.51
C ALA A 231 20.16 -6.60 -0.16
N LYS A 232 19.18 -6.42 0.73
CA LYS A 232 18.23 -7.48 1.11
C LYS A 232 16.96 -7.49 0.26
N TRP A 233 16.72 -6.44 -0.52
CA TRP A 233 15.55 -6.35 -1.38
C TRP A 233 15.72 -7.18 -2.64
N ASP A 234 14.75 -8.04 -2.90
CA ASP A 234 14.65 -8.82 -4.13
C ASP A 234 13.66 -8.15 -5.09
N TYR A 235 14.15 -7.72 -6.26
CA TYR A 235 13.32 -7.15 -7.32
C TYR A 235 12.94 -8.23 -8.33
N LEU A 236 11.71 -8.71 -8.23
CA LEU A 236 11.16 -9.86 -8.94
C LEU A 236 10.56 -9.41 -10.28
N ILE A 237 11.42 -9.28 -11.29
CA ILE A 237 11.06 -8.83 -12.65
C ILE A 237 10.96 -9.97 -13.67
N ASN A 238 11.22 -11.21 -13.25
CA ASN A 238 11.22 -12.34 -14.16
C ASN A 238 9.81 -12.64 -14.68
N GLY A 239 9.62 -12.60 -16.00
CA GLY A 239 8.33 -12.83 -16.65
C GLY A 239 7.48 -11.56 -16.82
N VAL A 240 7.93 -10.41 -16.32
CA VAL A 240 7.34 -9.11 -16.69
C VAL A 240 7.78 -8.77 -18.12
N PRO A 241 6.86 -8.35 -19.02
CA PRO A 241 7.23 -7.93 -20.36
C PRO A 241 8.32 -6.85 -20.32
N ALA A 242 9.29 -6.94 -21.24
CA ALA A 242 10.40 -5.98 -21.33
C ALA A 242 10.01 -4.65 -22.01
N GLU A 243 8.71 -4.44 -22.22
CA GLU A 243 8.13 -3.26 -22.87
C GLU A 243 7.37 -2.40 -21.84
N GLU A 244 6.89 -1.25 -22.29
CA GLU A 244 6.14 -0.29 -21.46
C GLU A 244 4.99 -1.01 -20.74
N THR A 245 5.10 -1.09 -19.42
CA THR A 245 4.13 -1.74 -18.55
C THR A 245 3.97 -0.84 -17.34
N PHE A 246 2.75 -0.33 -17.13
CA PHE A 246 2.38 0.48 -15.98
C PHE A 246 0.99 0.08 -15.49
N PHE A 247 0.63 0.55 -14.30
CA PHE A 247 -0.71 0.36 -13.75
C PHE A 247 -1.60 1.54 -14.14
N ASP A 248 -2.65 1.34 -14.96
CA ASP A 248 -3.62 2.42 -15.23
C ASP A 248 -4.48 2.75 -14.00
N ALA A 249 -4.56 1.81 -13.05
CA ALA A 249 -5.10 2.04 -11.72
C ALA A 249 -4.21 1.38 -10.67
N GLU A 250 -3.89 2.16 -9.64
CA GLU A 250 -2.99 1.77 -8.57
C GLU A 250 -3.57 0.56 -7.79
N PRO A 251 -2.83 -0.56 -7.70
CA PRO A 251 -3.30 -1.76 -6.99
C PRO A 251 -3.28 -1.60 -5.46
N SER A 252 -4.37 -1.05 -4.88
CA SER A 252 -4.50 -0.88 -3.43
C SER A 252 -4.69 -2.18 -2.64
N ALA A 253 -5.23 -3.23 -3.27
CA ALA A 253 -5.58 -4.50 -2.63
C ALA A 253 -4.80 -5.69 -3.24
N LEU A 254 -3.58 -5.90 -2.76
CA LEU A 254 -2.77 -7.06 -3.12
C LEU A 254 -3.15 -8.28 -2.30
N ARG A 255 -3.09 -9.48 -2.91
CA ARG A 255 -3.28 -10.75 -2.21
C ARG A 255 -2.42 -11.84 -2.83
N ILE A 256 -1.78 -12.65 -1.99
CA ILE A 256 -1.03 -13.83 -2.44
C ILE A 256 -1.95 -15.05 -2.39
N CYS A 257 -2.02 -15.80 -3.50
CA CYS A 257 -2.87 -16.98 -3.59
C CYS A 257 -2.08 -18.26 -3.27
N ASP A 258 -2.55 -19.01 -2.29
CA ASP A 258 -1.81 -20.08 -1.62
C ASP A 258 -1.94 -21.46 -2.29
N SER A 259 -1.71 -21.52 -3.61
CA SER A 259 -1.83 -22.79 -4.38
C SER A 259 -0.55 -23.63 -4.41
N GLY A 260 0.37 -23.42 -3.46
CA GLY A 260 1.70 -24.07 -3.46
C GLY A 260 2.71 -23.48 -4.45
N ASN A 261 2.30 -22.45 -5.20
CA ASN A 261 3.16 -21.52 -5.92
C ASN A 261 2.67 -20.12 -5.53
N SER A 262 3.56 -19.26 -5.02
CA SER A 262 3.24 -17.86 -4.68
C SER A 262 2.94 -17.08 -5.97
N LEU A 263 1.69 -17.16 -6.43
CA LEU A 263 1.19 -16.38 -7.56
C LEU A 263 0.57 -15.10 -6.99
N LEU A 264 1.13 -13.95 -7.37
CA LEU A 264 0.54 -12.64 -7.11
C LEU A 264 -0.29 -12.23 -8.33
N TRP A 265 -1.49 -11.71 -8.08
CA TRP A 265 -2.32 -11.09 -9.10
C TRP A 265 -2.41 -9.59 -8.82
N ALA A 266 -2.08 -8.78 -9.82
CA ALA A 266 -2.41 -7.35 -9.84
C ALA A 266 -3.37 -7.13 -11.01
N ILE A 267 -4.42 -6.34 -10.79
CA ILE A 267 -5.40 -6.02 -11.83
C ILE A 267 -5.07 -4.64 -12.37
N ASN A 268 -4.80 -4.55 -13.66
CA ASN A 268 -4.90 -3.29 -14.39
C ASN A 268 -6.39 -3.06 -14.72
N THR A 269 -6.99 -1.95 -14.26
CA THR A 269 -8.46 -1.75 -14.38
C THR A 269 -8.92 -1.00 -15.63
N TYR A 270 -8.09 -0.85 -16.66
CA TYR A 270 -8.57 -0.36 -17.97
C TYR A 270 -8.13 -1.22 -19.16
N GLY A 271 -9.07 -1.40 -20.07
CA GLY A 271 -8.94 -1.90 -21.44
C GLY A 271 -10.02 -1.25 -22.30
#